data_AF-A0A936B530-F1
#
_entry.id   AF-A0A936B530-F1
#
_cell.length_a   1.000
_cell.length_b   1.000
_cell.length_c   1.000
_cell.angle_alpha   90.00
_cell.angle_beta   90.00
_cell.angle_gamma   90.00
#
_symmetry.space_group_name_H-M   'P 1'
#
loop_
_entity.id
_entity.type
_entity.pdbx_description
1 polymer ?
#
loop_
_entity_poly.entity_id
_entity_poly.type
_entity_poly.pdbx_seq_one_letter_code
_entity_poly.pdbx_strand_id
1 'polypeptide(L)'
;MASLQAQGLVELHWLEGQTWRDLHKAMRGGPWHIFHFIGHGGFDTHKDEGFLLLADEKGEAKRFYATELGRLLAGHRPLRLALLNACEGAKGGRDLFSSTARILMERGLPAVLAMQYEISDTAAIEFARTFYETLAEGLPVDRATAEARIAMSNAFSRTVEWGIPVLFMRSADGHLFGQGQPRRNVFSRFRFTPSIETLEQETLATSKAVATNVSRIEWVKIPGGGFWMGNDKLCHLVELPTFWIAKTPITNAQYQKFVQATGHPPPVYWQNGQNSKG
;
A
#
# COMPACT_ATOMS: atom_id res chain seq x y z
N MET A 1 -6.60 -20.50 0.21
CA MET A 1 -5.52 -21.00 -0.69
C MET A 1 -5.80 -22.38 -1.28
N ALA A 2 -6.16 -23.41 -0.50
CA ALA A 2 -6.37 -24.78 -1.05
C ALA A 2 -7.37 -24.86 -2.22
N SER A 3 -8.49 -24.10 -2.16
CA SER A 3 -9.44 -23.99 -3.27
C SER A 3 -8.83 -23.41 -4.55
N LEU A 4 -7.97 -22.38 -4.43
CA LEU A 4 -7.30 -21.76 -5.57
C LEU A 4 -6.28 -22.70 -6.22
N GLN A 5 -5.58 -23.50 -5.41
CA GLN A 5 -4.66 -24.54 -5.90
C GLN A 5 -5.42 -25.65 -6.63
N ALA A 6 -6.55 -26.11 -6.08
CA ALA A 6 -7.39 -27.12 -6.72
C ALA A 6 -7.96 -26.64 -8.07
N GLN A 7 -8.20 -25.35 -8.22
CA GLN A 7 -8.65 -24.73 -9.47
C GLN A 7 -7.50 -24.39 -10.46
N GLY A 8 -6.24 -24.62 -10.08
CA GLY A 8 -5.08 -24.28 -10.90
C GLY A 8 -4.86 -22.77 -11.07
N LEU A 9 -5.48 -21.93 -10.23
CA LEU A 9 -5.32 -20.47 -10.28
C LEU A 9 -4.07 -19.98 -9.56
N VAL A 10 -3.59 -20.76 -8.58
CA VAL A 10 -2.38 -20.47 -7.81
C VAL A 10 -1.57 -21.75 -7.66
N GLU A 11 -0.27 -21.66 -7.95
CA GLU A 11 0.71 -22.70 -7.61
C GLU A 11 1.58 -22.18 -6.46
N LEU A 12 1.63 -22.93 -5.36
CA LEU A 12 2.40 -22.56 -4.18
C LEU A 12 3.66 -23.41 -4.10
N HIS A 13 4.81 -22.75 -4.11
CA HIS A 13 6.11 -23.37 -3.84
C HIS A 13 6.69 -22.81 -2.55
N TRP A 14 6.87 -23.68 -1.56
CA TRP A 14 7.63 -23.34 -0.36
C TRP A 14 9.11 -23.45 -0.67
N LEU A 15 9.89 -22.46 -0.20
CA LEU A 15 11.33 -22.52 -0.34
C LEU A 15 11.88 -23.67 0.54
N GLU A 16 12.49 -24.67 -0.09
CA GLU A 16 13.23 -25.71 0.61
C GLU A 16 14.57 -25.14 1.10
N GLY A 17 14.54 -24.53 2.28
CA GLY A 17 15.71 -23.91 2.91
C GLY A 17 15.36 -22.58 3.58
N GLN A 18 16.36 -22.01 4.26
CA GLN A 18 16.19 -20.79 5.05
C GLN A 18 17.26 -19.74 4.75
N THR A 19 18.20 -20.04 3.85
CA THR A 19 19.33 -19.17 3.55
C THR A 19 19.10 -18.35 2.29
N TRP A 20 19.88 -17.27 2.13
CA TRP A 20 19.89 -16.49 0.88
C TRP A 20 20.32 -17.34 -0.34
N ARG A 21 21.14 -18.38 -0.14
CA ARG A 21 21.59 -19.27 -1.22
C ARG A 21 20.45 -20.15 -1.72
N ASP A 22 19.59 -20.61 -0.82
CA ASP A 22 18.40 -21.38 -1.18
C ASP A 22 17.45 -20.51 -2.01
N LEU A 23 17.21 -19.27 -1.56
CA LEU A 23 16.41 -18.30 -2.30
C LEU A 23 17.01 -18.02 -3.69
N HIS A 24 18.31 -17.76 -3.76
CA HIS A 24 19.00 -17.52 -5.03
C HIS A 24 18.89 -18.73 -5.97
N LYS A 25 19.02 -19.96 -5.45
CA LYS A 25 18.85 -21.20 -6.22
C LYS A 25 17.43 -21.34 -6.75
N ALA A 26 16.41 -21.07 -5.93
CA ALA A 26 15.01 -21.12 -6.35
C ALA A 26 14.68 -20.06 -7.42
N MET A 27 15.22 -18.84 -7.28
CA MET A 27 15.01 -17.76 -8.25
C MET A 27 15.66 -18.02 -9.62
N ARG A 28 16.57 -19.00 -9.74
CA ARG A 28 17.08 -19.46 -11.05
C ARG A 28 16.08 -20.35 -11.81
N GLY A 29 15.06 -20.88 -11.12
CA GLY A 29 13.94 -21.62 -11.72
C GLY A 29 12.78 -20.71 -12.12
N GLY A 30 11.55 -21.20 -12.03
CA GLY A 30 10.32 -20.44 -12.33
C GLY A 30 9.61 -20.88 -13.61
N PRO A 31 8.57 -20.14 -14.04
CA PRO A 31 8.28 -18.74 -13.72
C PRO A 31 7.70 -18.50 -12.31
N TRP A 32 8.12 -17.41 -11.66
CA TRP A 32 7.63 -16.97 -10.36
C TRP A 32 6.93 -15.63 -10.52
N HIS A 33 5.67 -15.56 -10.11
CA HIS A 33 4.83 -14.38 -10.29
C HIS A 33 4.78 -13.50 -9.04
N ILE A 34 4.87 -14.13 -7.88
CA ILE A 34 4.75 -13.51 -6.56
C ILE A 34 5.85 -14.07 -5.66
N PHE A 35 6.58 -13.20 -4.98
CA PHE A 35 7.48 -13.55 -3.88
C PHE A 35 6.76 -13.23 -2.58
N HIS A 36 6.46 -14.24 -1.75
CA HIS A 36 5.80 -14.04 -0.46
C HIS A 36 6.76 -14.45 0.65
N PHE A 37 7.22 -13.47 1.43
CA PHE A 37 8.03 -13.70 2.61
C PHE A 37 7.17 -13.66 3.87
N ILE A 38 7.33 -14.67 4.72
CA ILE A 38 6.74 -14.75 6.06
C ILE A 38 7.88 -14.97 7.04
N GLY A 39 8.03 -14.08 8.02
CA GLY A 39 9.10 -14.22 9.01
C GLY A 39 9.38 -12.94 9.78
N HIS A 40 10.62 -12.79 10.21
CA HIS A 40 11.06 -11.62 10.97
C HIS A 40 11.84 -10.66 10.10
N GLY A 41 11.72 -9.38 10.42
CA GLY A 41 12.46 -8.30 9.78
C GLY A 41 12.75 -7.18 10.74
N GLY A 42 13.45 -6.18 10.24
CA GLY A 42 13.79 -4.99 11.01
C GLY A 42 14.36 -3.90 10.11
N PHE A 43 14.76 -2.80 10.72
CA PHE A 43 15.30 -1.64 10.03
C PHE A 43 16.58 -1.23 10.71
N ASP A 44 17.60 -1.04 9.90
CA ASP A 44 18.90 -0.57 10.36
C ASP A 44 18.95 0.94 10.16
N THR A 45 18.81 1.70 11.24
CA THR A 45 18.84 3.17 11.24
C THR A 45 20.19 3.74 10.82
N HIS A 46 21.28 2.97 10.93
CA HIS A 46 22.60 3.41 10.47
C HIS A 46 22.74 3.28 8.96
N LYS A 47 22.06 2.30 8.35
CA LYS A 47 22.06 2.09 6.88
C LYS A 47 20.86 2.72 6.18
N ASP A 48 19.88 3.20 6.93
CA ASP A 48 18.60 3.71 6.42
C ASP A 48 17.89 2.66 5.53
N GLU A 49 17.91 1.40 6.00
CA GLU A 49 17.51 0.25 5.18
C GLU A 49 16.83 -0.86 5.97
N GLY A 50 15.71 -1.37 5.45
CA GLY A 50 15.05 -2.55 5.99
C GLY A 50 15.77 -3.85 5.63
N PHE A 51 15.63 -4.84 6.50
CA PHE A 51 16.20 -6.17 6.33
C PHE A 51 15.20 -7.26 6.74
N LEU A 52 15.36 -8.43 6.13
CA LEU A 52 14.72 -9.67 6.55
C LEU A 52 15.72 -10.52 7.34
N LEU A 53 15.24 -11.36 8.25
CA LEU A 53 16.07 -12.36 8.91
C LEU A 53 15.97 -13.68 8.14
N LEU A 54 17.10 -14.14 7.63
CA LEU A 54 17.30 -15.46 7.03
C LEU A 54 18.30 -16.25 7.88
N ALA A 55 18.38 -17.56 7.70
CA ALA A 55 19.43 -18.37 8.31
C ALA A 55 20.78 -18.17 7.59
N ASP A 56 21.87 -18.22 8.33
CA ASP A 56 23.21 -18.47 7.78
C ASP A 56 23.51 -19.98 7.65
N GLU A 57 24.75 -20.32 7.29
CA GLU A 57 25.19 -21.72 7.13
C GLU A 57 25.19 -22.53 8.45
N LYS A 58 25.14 -21.84 9.60
CA LYS A 58 25.09 -22.45 10.93
C LYS A 58 23.67 -22.51 11.49
N GLY A 59 22.67 -21.97 10.77
CA GLY A 59 21.28 -21.87 11.23
C GLY A 59 21.01 -20.62 12.07
N GLU A 60 21.96 -19.69 12.18
CA GLU A 60 21.82 -18.49 12.98
C GLU A 60 21.12 -17.36 12.19
N ALA A 61 20.43 -16.49 12.92
CA ALA A 61 19.73 -15.35 12.31
C ALA A 61 20.72 -14.37 11.67
N LYS A 62 20.63 -14.21 10.35
CA LYS A 62 21.41 -13.30 9.53
C LYS A 62 20.50 -12.25 8.91
N ARG A 63 20.88 -10.98 9.06
CA ARG A 63 20.23 -9.86 8.35
C ARG A 63 20.52 -9.94 6.86
N PHE A 64 19.47 -9.91 6.08
CA PHE A 64 19.49 -9.87 4.63
C PHE A 64 18.76 -8.60 4.16
N TYR A 65 19.53 -7.62 3.70
CA TYR A 65 19.05 -6.26 3.48
C TYR A 65 18.21 -6.13 2.20
N ALA A 66 17.35 -5.11 2.14
CA ALA A 66 16.47 -4.85 1.01
C ALA A 66 17.21 -4.73 -0.33
N THR A 67 18.41 -4.16 -0.35
CA THR A 67 19.28 -4.06 -1.53
C THR A 67 19.82 -5.42 -1.96
N GLU A 68 20.11 -6.32 -1.03
CA GLU A 68 20.52 -7.69 -1.34
C GLU A 68 19.34 -8.49 -1.89
N LEU A 69 18.18 -8.39 -1.24
CA LEU A 69 16.93 -9.00 -1.70
C LEU A 69 16.55 -8.48 -3.09
N GLY A 70 16.60 -7.17 -3.29
CA GLY A 70 16.31 -6.54 -4.57
C GLY A 70 17.24 -7.01 -5.69
N ARG A 71 18.51 -7.33 -5.40
CA ARG A 71 19.41 -7.93 -6.40
C ARG A 71 19.05 -9.37 -6.74
N LEU A 72 18.59 -10.16 -5.76
CA LEU A 72 18.16 -11.55 -6.00
C LEU A 72 16.85 -11.62 -6.80
N LEU A 73 15.91 -10.73 -6.49
CA LEU A 73 14.62 -10.67 -7.17
C LEU A 73 14.71 -9.98 -8.54
N ALA A 74 15.69 -9.09 -8.72
CA ALA A 74 15.93 -8.43 -10.00
C ALA A 74 16.26 -9.44 -11.10
N GLY A 75 15.76 -9.15 -12.31
CA GLY A 75 15.98 -10.00 -13.49
C GLY A 75 14.94 -11.10 -13.68
N HIS A 76 14.13 -11.43 -12.66
CA HIS A 76 13.03 -12.37 -12.82
C HIS A 76 11.79 -11.70 -13.43
N ARG A 77 11.77 -11.57 -14.76
CA ARG A 77 10.73 -10.82 -15.49
C ARG A 77 9.27 -11.19 -15.14
N PRO A 78 8.92 -12.47 -14.88
CA PRO A 78 7.55 -12.82 -14.50
C PRO A 78 7.15 -12.32 -13.11
N LEU A 79 8.10 -11.93 -12.26
CA LEU A 79 7.83 -11.47 -10.90
C LEU A 79 7.17 -10.09 -10.92
N ARG A 80 5.93 -9.99 -10.43
CA ARG A 80 5.16 -8.74 -10.45
C ARG A 80 4.84 -8.20 -9.06
N LEU A 81 4.92 -9.05 -8.03
CA LEU A 81 4.56 -8.70 -6.66
C LEU A 81 5.55 -9.29 -5.66
N ALA A 82 5.96 -8.48 -4.67
CA ALA A 82 6.51 -8.98 -3.42
C ALA A 82 5.52 -8.71 -2.28
N LEU A 83 5.16 -9.75 -1.52
CA LEU A 83 4.36 -9.66 -0.30
C LEU A 83 5.28 -9.93 0.90
N LEU A 84 5.49 -8.93 1.75
CA LEU A 84 6.40 -8.97 2.89
C LEU A 84 5.60 -9.00 4.19
N ASN A 85 5.21 -10.20 4.61
CA ASN A 85 4.62 -10.46 5.92
C ASN A 85 5.73 -10.65 6.95
N ALA A 86 6.49 -9.59 7.20
CA ALA A 86 7.56 -9.59 8.19
C ALA A 86 7.13 -8.81 9.44
N CYS A 87 7.24 -9.45 10.60
CA CYS A 87 6.93 -8.86 11.91
C CYS A 87 8.21 -8.35 12.60
N GLU A 88 8.10 -7.20 13.28
CA GLU A 88 9.23 -6.48 13.91
C GLU A 88 9.41 -6.88 15.38
N GLY A 89 10.63 -7.25 15.78
CA GLY A 89 11.04 -7.44 17.19
C GLY A 89 11.67 -6.22 17.87
N ALA A 90 11.67 -5.04 17.22
CA ALA A 90 12.40 -3.85 17.66
C ALA A 90 11.52 -2.59 17.61
N LYS A 91 10.88 -2.26 18.73
CA LYS A 91 10.10 -1.03 18.96
C LYS A 91 10.45 0.18 18.06
N GLY A 92 9.62 0.41 17.05
CA GLY A 92 9.22 1.76 16.63
C GLY A 92 10.11 2.43 15.58
N GLY A 93 9.85 2.12 14.31
CA GLY A 93 10.18 3.00 13.19
C GLY A 93 9.03 3.03 12.20
N ARG A 94 8.44 4.20 11.93
CA ARG A 94 7.44 4.37 10.85
C ARG A 94 8.01 4.11 9.43
N ASP A 95 9.27 3.66 9.30
CA ASP A 95 10.08 3.67 8.08
C ASP A 95 10.70 2.32 7.64
N LEU A 96 10.43 1.22 8.36
CA LEU A 96 11.00 -0.10 8.04
C LEU A 96 10.69 -0.59 6.62
N PHE A 97 9.41 -0.50 6.27
CA PHE A 97 8.86 -1.16 5.10
C PHE A 97 8.64 -0.21 3.94
N SER A 98 8.58 1.10 4.20
CA SER A 98 8.70 2.14 3.18
C SER A 98 10.06 2.02 2.46
N SER A 99 11.16 1.85 3.21
CA SER A 99 12.50 1.72 2.65
C SER A 99 12.68 0.42 1.84
N THR A 100 12.25 -0.72 2.38
CA THR A 100 12.33 -2.01 1.68
C THR A 100 11.48 -2.00 0.40
N ALA A 101 10.23 -1.57 0.49
CA ALA A 101 9.35 -1.49 -0.67
C ALA A 101 9.89 -0.53 -1.72
N ARG A 102 10.39 0.64 -1.32
CA ARG A 102 11.04 1.60 -2.22
C ARG A 102 12.21 0.97 -2.96
N ILE A 103 13.14 0.31 -2.26
CA ILE A 103 14.32 -0.32 -2.87
C ILE A 103 13.91 -1.41 -3.86
N LEU A 104 12.94 -2.26 -3.50
CA LEU A 104 12.44 -3.30 -4.41
C LEU A 104 11.76 -2.72 -5.66
N MET A 105 11.00 -1.63 -5.50
CA MET A 105 10.37 -0.93 -6.63
C MET A 105 11.38 -0.21 -7.52
N GLU A 106 12.44 0.38 -6.94
CA GLU A 106 13.58 0.94 -7.68
C GLU A 106 14.32 -0.13 -8.47
N ARG A 107 14.31 -1.38 -8.01
CA ARG A 107 14.87 -2.55 -8.70
C ARG A 107 13.93 -3.15 -9.74
N GLY A 108 12.76 -2.54 -9.95
CA GLY A 108 11.86 -2.87 -11.04
C GLY A 108 10.66 -3.74 -10.66
N LEU A 109 10.44 -4.06 -9.38
CA LEU A 109 9.20 -4.72 -8.97
C LEU A 109 8.00 -3.77 -9.17
N PRO A 110 6.95 -4.20 -9.88
CA PRO A 110 5.77 -3.38 -10.14
C PRO A 110 4.96 -3.01 -8.89
N ALA A 111 4.90 -3.92 -7.92
CA ALA A 111 4.21 -3.73 -6.66
C ALA A 111 4.90 -4.47 -5.52
N VAL A 112 4.83 -3.87 -4.34
CA VAL A 112 5.27 -4.45 -3.07
C VAL A 112 4.20 -4.18 -2.05
N LEU A 113 3.75 -5.21 -1.34
CA LEU A 113 2.89 -5.05 -0.18
C LEU A 113 3.68 -5.45 1.06
N ALA A 114 3.69 -4.57 2.06
CA ALA A 114 4.47 -4.77 3.26
C ALA A 114 3.71 -4.32 4.51
N MET A 115 4.02 -4.92 5.65
CA MET A 115 3.32 -4.67 6.92
C MET A 115 3.99 -3.52 7.68
N GLN A 116 3.27 -2.48 8.09
CA GLN A 116 3.90 -1.36 8.84
C GLN A 116 4.20 -1.67 10.32
N TYR A 117 3.55 -2.70 10.87
CA TYR A 117 3.60 -3.11 12.27
C TYR A 117 3.45 -4.64 12.35
N GLU A 118 3.65 -5.19 13.54
CA GLU A 118 3.33 -6.58 13.85
C GLU A 118 1.84 -6.86 13.62
N ILE A 119 1.57 -7.89 12.82
CA ILE A 119 0.23 -8.40 12.54
C ILE A 119 0.10 -9.79 13.17
N SER A 120 -1.03 -10.05 13.83
CA SER A 120 -1.31 -11.38 14.37
C SER A 120 -1.41 -12.44 13.26
N ASP A 121 -1.06 -13.69 13.56
CA ASP A 121 -1.14 -14.80 12.60
C ASP A 121 -2.55 -14.93 12.02
N THR A 122 -3.59 -14.80 12.85
CA THR A 122 -4.99 -14.85 12.41
C THR A 122 -5.33 -13.75 11.42
N ALA A 123 -4.86 -12.52 11.68
CA ALA A 123 -5.08 -11.39 10.80
C ALA A 123 -4.27 -11.51 9.50
N ALA A 124 -3.04 -12.01 9.56
CA ALA A 124 -2.20 -12.27 8.40
C ALA A 124 -2.77 -13.39 7.50
N ILE A 125 -3.33 -14.45 8.11
CA ILE A 125 -4.02 -15.53 7.40
C ILE A 125 -5.27 -15.01 6.69
N GLU A 126 -6.11 -14.24 7.39
CA GLU A 126 -7.33 -13.68 6.81
C GLU A 126 -7.02 -12.69 5.68
N PHE A 127 -6.00 -11.84 5.88
CA PHE A 127 -5.49 -10.95 4.86
C PHE A 127 -5.04 -11.73 3.63
N ALA A 128 -4.10 -12.67 3.79
CA ALA A 128 -3.52 -13.42 2.67
C ALA A 128 -4.59 -14.21 1.93
N ARG A 129 -5.53 -14.84 2.65
CA ARG A 129 -6.64 -15.58 2.05
C ARG A 129 -7.46 -14.69 1.11
N THR A 130 -8.03 -13.62 1.63
CA THR A 130 -8.89 -12.72 0.86
C THR A 130 -8.10 -12.06 -0.27
N PHE A 131 -6.88 -11.61 0.02
CA PHE A 131 -6.00 -10.98 -0.97
C PHE A 131 -5.72 -11.89 -2.17
N TYR A 132 -5.32 -13.15 -1.94
CA TYR A 132 -5.06 -14.09 -3.03
C TYR A 132 -6.33 -14.54 -3.75
N GLU A 133 -7.47 -14.65 -3.05
CA GLU A 133 -8.76 -14.94 -3.69
C GLU A 133 -9.16 -13.82 -4.66
N THR A 134 -9.18 -12.57 -4.20
CA THR A 134 -9.48 -11.40 -5.05
C THR A 134 -8.47 -11.22 -6.18
N LEU A 135 -7.18 -11.48 -5.94
CA LEU A 135 -6.15 -11.39 -6.98
C LEU A 135 -6.31 -12.49 -8.04
N ALA A 136 -6.70 -13.71 -7.65
CA ALA A 136 -6.95 -14.82 -8.56
C ALA A 136 -8.19 -14.60 -9.44
N GLU A 137 -9.15 -13.76 -9.00
CA GLU A 137 -10.27 -13.28 -9.83
C GLU A 137 -9.83 -12.32 -10.94
N GLY A 138 -8.54 -11.94 -10.98
CA GLY A 138 -7.98 -11.03 -11.97
C GLY A 138 -8.24 -9.56 -11.65
N LEU A 139 -8.65 -9.25 -10.42
CA LEU A 139 -8.88 -7.87 -9.98
C LEU A 139 -7.55 -7.14 -9.70
N PRO A 140 -7.56 -5.80 -9.76
CA PRO A 140 -6.42 -4.97 -9.40
C PRO A 140 -5.85 -5.28 -8.01
N VAL A 141 -4.54 -5.15 -7.84
CA VAL A 141 -3.85 -5.44 -6.57
C VAL A 141 -4.25 -4.49 -5.43
N ASP A 142 -4.58 -3.25 -5.75
CA ASP A 142 -5.13 -2.27 -4.82
C ASP A 142 -6.56 -2.64 -4.39
N ARG A 143 -7.39 -3.15 -5.31
CA ARG A 143 -8.69 -3.75 -4.97
C ARG A 143 -8.52 -4.97 -4.06
N ALA A 144 -7.61 -5.89 -4.38
CA ALA A 144 -7.30 -7.04 -3.53
C ALA A 144 -6.86 -6.62 -2.13
N THR A 145 -6.08 -5.54 -2.03
CA THR A 145 -5.67 -4.98 -0.75
C THR A 145 -6.85 -4.41 0.03
N ALA A 146 -7.72 -3.63 -0.63
CA ALA A 146 -8.90 -3.04 0.00
C ALA A 146 -9.88 -4.12 0.51
N GLU A 147 -10.17 -5.14 -0.29
CA GLU A 147 -11.05 -6.25 0.10
C GLU A 147 -10.48 -7.02 1.29
N ALA A 148 -9.17 -7.31 1.29
CA ALA A 148 -8.53 -7.97 2.40
C ALA A 148 -8.61 -7.15 3.70
N ARG A 149 -8.49 -5.81 3.63
CA ARG A 149 -8.67 -4.93 4.80
C ARG A 149 -10.12 -4.91 5.30
N ILE A 150 -11.11 -4.98 4.40
CA ILE A 150 -12.52 -5.08 4.77
C ILE A 150 -12.79 -6.42 5.48
N ALA A 151 -12.27 -7.53 4.93
CA ALA A 151 -12.38 -8.85 5.55
C ALA A 151 -11.77 -8.87 6.96
N MET A 152 -10.55 -8.33 7.14
CA MET A 152 -9.93 -8.18 8.45
C MET A 152 -10.80 -7.35 9.41
N SER A 153 -11.36 -6.22 8.95
CA SER A 153 -12.19 -5.35 9.78
C SER A 153 -13.47 -6.03 10.26
N ASN A 154 -14.06 -6.89 9.42
CA ASN A 154 -15.24 -7.68 9.76
C ASN A 154 -14.91 -8.86 10.67
N ALA A 155 -13.81 -9.58 10.40
CA ALA A 155 -13.38 -10.72 11.20
C ALA A 155 -12.86 -10.33 12.59
N PHE A 156 -12.25 -9.14 12.72
CA PHE A 156 -11.59 -8.68 13.94
C PHE A 156 -12.07 -7.28 14.34
N SER A 157 -13.34 -7.15 14.74
CA SER A 157 -14.00 -5.84 15.00
C SER A 157 -13.43 -5.01 16.17
N ARG A 158 -12.38 -5.48 16.85
CA ARG A 158 -11.71 -4.78 17.97
C ARG A 158 -10.24 -4.48 17.72
N THR A 159 -9.73 -4.73 16.51
CA THR A 159 -8.34 -4.44 16.15
C THR A 159 -8.26 -3.42 15.02
N VAL A 160 -7.16 -2.68 14.99
CA VAL A 160 -6.82 -1.76 13.87
C VAL A 160 -5.82 -2.41 12.92
N GLU A 161 -5.68 -3.73 12.97
CA GLU A 161 -4.70 -4.49 12.18
C GLU A 161 -4.97 -4.39 10.67
N TRP A 162 -6.22 -4.12 10.28
CA TRP A 162 -6.58 -3.82 8.89
C TRP A 162 -5.77 -2.65 8.29
N GLY A 163 -5.25 -1.73 9.12
CA GLY A 163 -4.43 -0.60 8.68
C GLY A 163 -2.94 -0.95 8.50
N ILE A 164 -2.52 -2.14 8.90
CA ILE A 164 -1.10 -2.56 8.89
C ILE A 164 -0.57 -2.82 7.47
N PRO A 165 -1.27 -3.59 6.59
CA PRO A 165 -0.76 -3.89 5.27
C PRO A 165 -0.74 -2.63 4.41
N VAL A 166 0.40 -2.26 3.83
CA VAL A 166 0.54 -1.12 2.92
C VAL A 166 1.03 -1.60 1.57
N LEU A 167 0.29 -1.20 0.54
CA LEU A 167 0.63 -1.42 -0.85
C LEU A 167 1.42 -0.23 -1.39
N PHE A 168 2.59 -0.52 -1.96
CA PHE A 168 3.38 0.38 -2.77
C PHE A 168 3.36 -0.14 -4.21
N MET A 169 3.03 0.71 -5.19
CA MET A 169 2.97 0.29 -6.58
C MET A 169 3.37 1.40 -7.55
N ARG A 170 3.84 0.99 -8.73
CA ARG A 170 4.09 1.87 -9.89
C ARG A 170 3.16 1.62 -11.07
N SER A 171 2.34 0.56 -11.02
CA SER A 171 1.35 0.29 -12.06
C SER A 171 0.22 1.32 -11.98
N ALA A 172 -0.15 1.92 -13.11
CA ALA A 172 -1.20 2.92 -13.16
C ALA A 172 -2.62 2.33 -12.99
N ASP A 173 -2.80 1.05 -13.33
CA ASP A 173 -4.10 0.36 -13.35
C ASP A 173 -4.23 -0.77 -12.31
N GLY A 174 -3.19 -1.01 -11.51
CA GLY A 174 -3.15 -2.08 -10.50
C GLY A 174 -3.19 -3.52 -11.05
N HIS A 175 -3.26 -3.74 -12.37
CA HIS A 175 -3.36 -5.08 -12.95
C HIS A 175 -1.98 -5.71 -13.13
N LEU A 176 -1.60 -6.57 -12.18
CA LEU A 176 -0.28 -7.20 -12.19
C LEU A 176 -0.20 -8.41 -13.15
N PHE A 177 -1.29 -9.14 -13.31
CA PHE A 177 -1.35 -10.36 -14.11
C PHE A 177 -2.43 -10.21 -15.18
N GLY A 178 -2.00 -10.03 -16.43
CA GLY A 178 -2.93 -9.96 -17.55
C GLY A 178 -3.30 -11.37 -18.01
N GLN A 179 -4.59 -11.65 -18.18
CA GLN A 179 -4.99 -12.62 -19.18
C GLN A 179 -4.80 -11.97 -20.55
N GLY A 180 -4.18 -12.67 -21.50
CA GLY A 180 -3.86 -12.13 -22.82
C GLY A 180 -5.09 -11.60 -23.57
N GLN A 181 -5.32 -10.29 -23.48
CA GLN A 181 -5.81 -9.37 -24.50
C GLN A 181 -6.06 -8.00 -23.84
N PRO A 182 -5.68 -6.87 -24.47
CA PRO A 182 -6.14 -5.57 -24.01
C PRO A 182 -7.65 -5.54 -24.18
N ARG A 183 -8.40 -5.72 -23.09
CA ARG A 183 -9.84 -5.47 -23.13
C ARG A 183 -10.02 -3.99 -23.45
N ARG A 184 -10.54 -3.77 -24.65
CA ARG A 184 -10.92 -2.49 -25.24
C ARG A 184 -11.56 -1.63 -24.16
N ASN A 185 -10.96 -0.47 -23.92
CA ASN A 185 -11.38 0.48 -22.91
C ASN A 185 -12.84 0.92 -23.17
N VAL A 186 -13.79 0.35 -22.42
CA VAL A 186 -15.23 0.66 -22.54
C VAL A 186 -15.54 2.07 -22.02
N PHE A 187 -14.59 2.71 -21.33
CA PHE A 187 -14.68 4.10 -20.89
C PHE A 187 -14.57 5.15 -22.00
N SER A 188 -14.36 4.77 -23.27
CA SER A 188 -14.24 5.72 -24.38
C SER A 188 -15.56 6.33 -24.89
N ARG A 189 -16.71 6.06 -24.26
CA ARG A 189 -18.01 6.58 -24.73
C ARG A 189 -18.56 7.81 -24.01
N PHE A 190 -17.94 8.29 -22.94
CA PHE A 190 -18.33 9.57 -22.34
C PHE A 190 -17.26 10.63 -22.63
N ARG A 191 -17.45 11.38 -23.71
CA ARG A 191 -16.82 12.70 -23.86
C ARG A 191 -17.50 13.63 -22.86
N PHE A 192 -16.88 13.80 -21.70
CA PHE A 192 -17.21 14.91 -20.82
C PHE A 192 -16.51 16.16 -21.41
N THR A 193 -17.30 17.07 -21.96
CA THR A 193 -16.84 18.41 -22.34
C THR A 193 -17.29 19.33 -21.21
N PRO A 194 -16.42 19.78 -20.31
CA PRO A 194 -16.83 20.75 -19.32
C PRO A 194 -16.81 22.13 -19.97
N SER A 195 -17.96 22.80 -20.01
CA SER A 195 -18.03 24.25 -20.13
C SER A 195 -17.55 24.83 -18.80
N ILE A 196 -16.26 25.15 -18.72
CA ILE A 196 -15.64 25.92 -17.64
C ILE A 196 -15.82 27.38 -18.00
N GLU A 197 -16.59 28.14 -17.21
CA GLU A 197 -16.41 29.60 -17.21
C GLU A 197 -16.93 30.33 -15.97
N THR A 198 -17.77 29.74 -15.11
CA THR A 198 -18.49 30.55 -14.09
C THR A 198 -18.24 30.24 -12.61
N LEU A 199 -17.30 29.34 -12.27
CA LEU A 199 -17.00 28.99 -10.85
C LEU A 199 -15.51 29.07 -10.48
N GLU A 200 -14.67 29.65 -11.34
CA GLU A 200 -13.23 29.77 -11.09
C GLU A 200 -12.83 30.94 -10.17
N GLN A 201 -13.71 31.94 -9.95
CA GLN A 201 -13.30 33.19 -9.31
C GLN A 201 -13.48 33.22 -7.78
N GLU A 202 -14.47 32.53 -7.21
CA GLU A 202 -14.72 32.59 -5.75
C GLU A 202 -13.85 31.60 -4.94
N THR A 203 -13.52 30.43 -5.49
CA THR A 203 -12.71 29.41 -4.79
C THR A 203 -11.21 29.74 -4.79
N LEU A 204 -10.75 30.61 -5.70
CA LEU A 204 -9.34 30.96 -5.89
C LEU A 204 -8.80 31.94 -4.82
N ALA A 205 -9.66 32.79 -4.25
CA ALA A 205 -9.25 33.79 -3.26
C ALA A 205 -8.93 33.17 -1.89
N THR A 206 -9.75 32.22 -1.44
CA THR A 206 -9.58 31.56 -0.13
C THR A 206 -8.46 30.50 -0.15
N SER A 207 -8.26 29.82 -1.29
CA SER A 207 -7.25 28.76 -1.42
C SER A 207 -5.81 29.29 -1.61
N LYS A 208 -5.62 30.45 -2.27
CA LYS A 208 -4.29 31.07 -2.42
C LYS A 208 -3.69 31.58 -1.11
N ALA A 209 -4.54 32.11 -0.20
CA ALA A 209 -4.10 32.65 1.09
C ALA A 209 -3.63 31.57 2.08
N VAL A 210 -4.20 30.36 1.98
CA VAL A 210 -3.84 29.21 2.85
C VAL A 210 -2.64 28.46 2.30
N ALA A 211 -2.52 28.35 0.96
CA ALA A 211 -1.42 27.64 0.30
C ALA A 211 -0.04 28.30 0.52
N THR A 212 0.02 29.60 0.84
CA THR A 212 1.29 30.32 1.00
C THR A 212 1.92 30.19 2.38
N ASN A 213 1.18 29.75 3.41
CA ASN A 213 1.69 29.73 4.80
C ASN A 213 2.09 28.35 5.35
N VAL A 214 1.88 27.26 4.59
CA VAL A 214 2.32 25.91 4.97
C VAL A 214 3.38 25.43 3.98
N SER A 215 4.55 26.07 4.05
CA SER A 215 5.62 26.12 3.03
C SER A 215 6.29 24.81 2.58
N ARG A 216 5.73 23.62 2.87
CA ARG A 216 6.28 22.32 2.46
C ARG A 216 5.25 21.25 2.12
N ILE A 217 3.97 21.59 1.97
CA ILE A 217 2.97 20.61 1.52
C ILE A 217 2.89 20.63 0.00
N GLU A 218 3.23 19.50 -0.63
CA GLU A 218 2.96 19.27 -2.05
C GLU A 218 1.47 18.92 -2.21
N TRP A 219 0.73 19.75 -2.95
CA TRP A 219 -0.70 19.58 -3.16
C TRP A 219 -1.00 18.93 -4.51
N VAL A 220 -1.92 17.97 -4.51
CA VAL A 220 -2.41 17.29 -5.70
C VAL A 220 -3.85 17.73 -5.95
N LYS A 221 -4.13 18.18 -7.18
CA LYS A 221 -5.48 18.54 -7.62
C LYS A 221 -6.26 17.27 -7.94
N ILE A 222 -7.39 17.09 -7.29
CA ILE A 222 -8.34 16.00 -7.55
C ILE A 222 -9.49 16.59 -8.36
N PRO A 223 -9.68 16.18 -9.63
CA PRO A 223 -10.83 16.61 -10.43
C PRO A 223 -12.14 16.25 -9.72
N GLY A 224 -13.09 17.18 -9.76
CA GLY A 224 -14.44 16.91 -9.27
C GLY A 224 -15.18 15.86 -10.11
N GLY A 225 -16.16 15.20 -9.51
CA GLY A 225 -17.02 14.21 -10.15
C GLY A 225 -17.72 13.31 -9.14
N GLY A 226 -18.54 12.39 -9.67
CA GLY A 226 -19.32 11.43 -8.90
C GLY A 226 -18.48 10.28 -8.34
N PHE A 227 -18.69 9.95 -7.07
CA PHE A 227 -18.11 8.80 -6.38
C PHE A 227 -19.17 8.09 -5.55
N TRP A 228 -19.04 6.78 -5.43
CA TRP A 228 -19.92 5.98 -4.58
C TRP A 228 -19.39 6.02 -3.14
N MET A 229 -20.24 6.46 -2.22
CA MET A 229 -19.95 6.49 -0.79
C MET A 229 -20.96 5.61 -0.06
N GLY A 230 -20.47 4.76 0.86
CA GLY A 230 -21.34 3.88 1.62
C GLY A 230 -20.70 2.56 2.04
N ASN A 231 -21.56 1.64 2.47
CA ASN A 231 -21.23 0.25 2.75
C ASN A 231 -22.18 -0.67 1.98
N ASP A 232 -22.01 -1.99 2.11
CA ASP A 232 -22.76 -3.01 1.36
C ASP A 232 -24.30 -2.91 1.44
N LYS A 233 -24.83 -2.22 2.45
CA LYS A 233 -26.27 -2.04 2.66
C LYS A 233 -26.77 -0.67 2.19
N LEU A 234 -25.90 0.32 2.07
CA LEU A 234 -26.27 1.68 1.74
C LEU A 234 -25.13 2.38 0.97
N CYS A 235 -25.08 2.17 -0.35
CA CYS A 235 -24.24 2.94 -1.27
C CYS A 235 -25.06 4.03 -1.92
N HIS A 236 -24.56 5.27 -1.92
CA HIS A 236 -25.16 6.38 -2.65
C HIS A 236 -24.08 7.14 -3.43
N LEU A 237 -24.48 7.67 -4.58
CA LEU A 237 -23.61 8.52 -5.39
C LEU A 237 -23.51 9.89 -4.72
N VAL A 238 -22.30 10.38 -4.56
CA VAL A 238 -22.00 11.71 -4.06
C VAL A 238 -21.19 12.43 -5.14
N GLU A 239 -21.56 13.67 -5.44
CA GLU A 239 -20.82 14.54 -6.36
C GLU A 239 -19.93 15.48 -5.54
N LEU A 240 -18.63 15.50 -5.85
CA LEU A 240 -17.70 16.44 -5.20
C LEU A 240 -17.19 17.44 -6.22
N PRO A 241 -17.06 18.72 -5.82
CA PRO A 241 -16.31 19.69 -6.61
C PRO A 241 -14.84 19.31 -6.65
N THR A 242 -14.09 19.92 -7.58
CA THR A 242 -12.64 19.80 -7.63
C THR A 242 -12.03 20.27 -6.31
N PHE A 243 -11.16 19.47 -5.71
CA PHE A 243 -10.49 19.79 -4.45
C PHE A 243 -9.00 19.49 -4.52
N TRP A 244 -8.25 19.93 -3.50
CA TRP A 244 -6.82 19.66 -3.37
C TRP A 244 -6.58 18.80 -2.15
N ILE A 245 -5.71 17.80 -2.29
CA ILE A 245 -5.27 16.95 -1.18
C ILE A 245 -3.74 16.96 -1.10
N ALA A 246 -3.18 16.86 0.10
CA ALA A 246 -1.75 16.71 0.27
C ALA A 246 -1.28 15.38 -0.36
N LYS A 247 -0.17 15.40 -1.09
CA LYS A 247 0.41 14.20 -1.70
C LYS A 247 0.84 13.16 -0.66
N THR A 248 1.22 13.62 0.52
CA THR A 248 1.63 12.80 1.66
C THR A 248 0.82 13.17 2.90
N PRO A 249 0.66 12.25 3.88
CA PRO A 249 0.06 12.57 5.16
C PRO A 249 0.74 13.79 5.80
N ILE A 250 -0.07 14.71 6.31
CA ILE A 250 0.41 15.91 7.00
C ILE A 250 0.48 15.65 8.50
N THR A 251 1.43 16.28 9.18
CA THR A 251 1.55 16.16 10.63
C THR A 251 0.46 16.97 11.35
N ASN A 252 0.16 16.61 12.60
CA ASN A 252 -0.78 17.40 13.42
C ASN A 252 -0.33 18.86 13.56
N ALA A 253 0.98 19.13 13.64
CA ALA A 253 1.52 20.50 13.67
C ALA A 253 1.23 21.27 12.36
N GLN A 254 1.30 20.61 11.21
CA GLN A 254 0.93 21.21 9.93
C GLN A 254 -0.59 21.45 9.84
N TYR A 255 -1.40 20.49 10.31
CA TYR A 255 -2.86 20.65 10.36
C TYR A 255 -3.28 21.78 11.32
N GLN A 256 -2.55 21.98 12.43
CA GLN A 256 -2.81 23.07 13.37
C GLN A 256 -2.62 24.45 12.73
N LYS A 257 -1.61 24.60 11.87
CA LYS A 257 -1.40 25.82 11.08
C LYS A 257 -2.58 26.08 10.13
N PHE A 258 -3.12 25.03 9.52
CA PHE A 258 -4.33 25.12 8.68
C PHE A 258 -5.55 25.57 9.48
N VAL A 259 -5.81 24.95 10.65
CA VAL A 259 -6.90 25.33 11.56
C VAL A 259 -6.78 26.80 11.98
N GLN A 260 -5.58 27.25 12.36
CA GLN A 260 -5.32 28.64 12.75
C GLN A 260 -5.51 29.62 11.58
N ALA A 261 -5.11 29.25 10.36
CA ALA A 261 -5.19 30.12 9.20
C ALA A 261 -6.61 30.22 8.60
N THR A 262 -7.43 29.18 8.77
CA THR A 262 -8.75 29.09 8.12
C THR A 262 -9.93 29.22 9.08
N GLY A 263 -9.69 29.10 10.39
CA GLY A 263 -10.76 28.99 11.37
C GLY A 263 -11.54 27.67 11.27
N HIS A 264 -11.05 26.69 10.51
CA HIS A 264 -11.71 25.39 10.38
C HIS A 264 -11.74 24.66 11.75
N PRO A 265 -12.84 23.98 12.12
CA PRO A 265 -12.93 23.33 13.42
C PRO A 265 -11.78 22.31 13.62
N PRO A 266 -11.11 22.32 14.78
CA PRO A 266 -10.11 21.31 15.10
C PRO A 266 -10.76 19.93 15.23
N PRO A 267 -9.99 18.83 15.06
CA PRO A 267 -10.52 17.49 15.23
C PRO A 267 -11.06 17.29 16.65
N VAL A 268 -12.15 16.55 16.79
CA VAL A 268 -12.90 16.39 18.05
C VAL A 268 -12.04 15.83 19.20
N TYR A 269 -10.95 15.12 18.88
CA TYR A 269 -10.02 14.55 19.85
C TYR A 269 -8.88 15.48 20.28
N TRP A 270 -8.80 16.72 19.77
CA TRP A 270 -7.86 17.74 20.22
C TRP A 270 -8.42 18.48 21.44
N GLN A 271 -7.65 18.57 22.53
CA GLN A 271 -8.07 19.27 23.74
C GLN A 271 -7.87 20.77 23.55
N ASN A 272 -8.93 21.57 23.79
CA ASN A 272 -8.90 23.03 23.66
C ASN A 272 -8.38 23.53 22.29
N GLY A 273 -8.66 22.78 21.22
CA GLY A 273 -8.20 23.11 19.86
C GLY A 273 -6.71 22.92 19.62
N GLN A 274 -6.01 22.23 20.52
CA GLN A 274 -4.59 21.88 20.39
C GLN A 274 -4.39 20.36 20.49
N ASN A 275 -3.45 19.85 19.70
CA ASN A 275 -3.06 18.45 19.79
C ASN A 275 -2.25 18.22 21.10
N SER A 276 -2.76 17.36 21.98
CA SER A 276 -2.14 17.05 23.28
C SER A 276 -0.96 16.07 23.19
N LYS A 277 -0.67 15.52 22.01
CA LYS A 277 0.46 14.61 21.75
C LYS A 277 1.37 15.25 20.69
N GLY A 278 2.36 16.02 21.15
CA GLY A 278 3.41 16.61 20.31
C GLY A 278 4.21 15.55 19.55
#